data_AF-A0A496STN9-F1
#
_entry.id   AF-A0A496STN9-F1
#
_cell.length_a   1.000
_cell.length_b   1.000
_cell.length_c   1.000
_cell.angle_alpha   90.00
_cell.angle_beta   90.00
_cell.angle_gamma   90.00
#
_symmetry.space_group_name_H-M   'P 1'
#
loop_
_entity.id
_entity.type
_entity.pdbx_description
1 polymer ?
#
loop_
_entity_poly.entity_id
_entity_poly.type
_entity_poly.pdbx_seq_one_letter_code
_entity_poly.pdbx_strand_id
1 'polypeptide(L)'
;MFKEDAENEDVSYPMRIEAYFASAFHIIEACCALHNIHINKHSMIRRTLEENPEIFGEETRRVWELFQRIENQLRPGLMYGARENGEALEEVRGSFEEIEEICLRKLKGLKR
;
A
#
# COMPACT_ATOMS: atom_id res chain seq x y z
N MET A 1 -11.64 -8.79 -0.89
CA MET A 1 -12.18 -8.14 0.31
C MET A 1 -11.73 -6.68 0.40
N PHE A 2 -10.51 -6.34 0.86
CA PHE A 2 -10.13 -4.92 1.01
C PHE A 2 -10.12 -4.12 -0.29
N LYS A 3 -9.54 -4.63 -1.38
CA LYS A 3 -9.56 -3.92 -2.67
C LYS A 3 -10.97 -3.72 -3.22
N GLU A 4 -11.84 -4.71 -3.05
CA GLU A 4 -13.25 -4.62 -3.48
C GLU A 4 -13.97 -3.49 -2.73
N ASP A 5 -13.74 -3.35 -1.42
CA ASP A 5 -14.27 -2.24 -0.64
C ASP A 5 -13.66 -0.89 -1.05
N ALA A 6 -12.38 -0.87 -1.45
CA ALA A 6 -11.69 0.33 -1.93
C ALA A 6 -12.24 0.84 -3.27
N GLU A 7 -12.68 -0.07 -4.13
CA GLU A 7 -13.21 0.21 -5.46
C GLU A 7 -14.73 0.43 -5.47
N ASN A 8 -15.43 0.09 -4.39
CA ASN A 8 -16.87 0.25 -4.27
C ASN A 8 -17.29 1.72 -4.05
N GLU A 9 -18.02 2.30 -4.99
CA GLU A 9 -18.53 3.68 -4.92
C GLU A 9 -19.61 3.90 -3.85
N ASP A 10 -20.27 2.84 -3.39
CA ASP A 10 -21.25 2.91 -2.29
C ASP A 10 -20.55 3.07 -0.91
N VAL A 11 -19.24 2.85 -0.85
CA VAL A 11 -18.44 2.99 0.37
C VAL A 11 -17.95 4.43 0.50
N SER A 12 -18.05 4.99 1.70
CA SER A 12 -17.55 6.36 1.96
C SER A 12 -16.06 6.49 1.63
N TYR A 13 -15.64 7.65 1.12
CA TYR A 13 -14.23 7.90 0.78
C TYR A 13 -13.22 7.58 1.89
N PRO A 14 -13.47 7.93 3.18
CA PRO A 14 -12.58 7.52 4.26
C PRO A 14 -12.39 6.01 4.34
N MET A 15 -13.49 5.25 4.24
CA MET A 15 -13.44 3.79 4.28
C MET A 15 -12.74 3.20 3.06
N ARG A 16 -12.93 3.77 1.87
CA ARG A 16 -12.21 3.36 0.65
C ARG A 16 -10.71 3.60 0.76
N ILE A 17 -10.30 4.73 1.33
CA ILE A 17 -8.89 5.07 1.60
C ILE A 17 -8.28 4.08 2.61
N GLU A 18 -8.98 3.77 3.70
CA GLU A 18 -8.55 2.74 4.65
C GLU A 18 -8.42 1.36 3.99
N ALA A 19 -9.33 1.03 3.07
CA ALA A 19 -9.33 -0.22 2.35
C ALA A 19 -8.16 -0.31 1.34
N TYR A 20 -7.81 0.78 0.65
CA TYR A 20 -6.58 0.86 -0.15
C TYR A 20 -5.32 0.73 0.71
N PHE A 21 -5.27 1.41 1.87
CA PHE A 21 -4.16 1.29 2.80
C PHE A 21 -3.96 -0.15 3.30
N ALA A 22 -5.03 -0.82 3.71
CA ALA A 22 -5.00 -2.22 4.13
C ALA A 22 -4.57 -3.15 2.99
N SER A 23 -5.06 -2.89 1.77
CA SER A 23 -4.67 -3.66 0.57
C SER A 23 -3.18 -3.50 0.26
N ALA A 24 -2.66 -2.27 0.30
CA ALA A 24 -1.25 -1.99 0.10
C ALA A 24 -0.37 -2.70 1.14
N PHE A 25 -0.78 -2.64 2.42
CA PHE A 25 -0.05 -3.30 3.50
C PHE A 25 0.05 -4.82 3.26
N HIS A 26 -1.07 -5.48 2.99
CA HIS A 26 -1.10 -6.93 2.87
C HIS A 26 -0.41 -7.45 1.60
N ILE A 27 -0.46 -6.71 0.48
CA ILE A 27 0.27 -7.15 -0.72
C ILE A 27 1.79 -7.00 -0.57
N ILE A 28 2.26 -5.95 0.13
CA ILE A 28 3.67 -5.80 0.50
C ILE A 28 4.09 -6.92 1.46
N GLU A 29 3.27 -7.20 2.48
CA GLU A 29 3.50 -8.29 3.43
C GLU A 29 3.59 -9.65 2.71
N ALA A 30 2.73 -9.91 1.72
CA ALA A 30 2.80 -11.13 0.92
C ALA A 30 4.13 -11.27 0.15
N CYS A 31 4.67 -10.18 -0.39
CA CYS A 31 6.00 -10.19 -0.98
C CYS A 31 7.10 -10.48 0.05
N CYS A 32 7.02 -9.89 1.25
CA CYS A 32 7.97 -10.16 2.33
C CYS A 32 7.93 -11.62 2.80
N ALA A 33 6.73 -12.21 2.84
CA ALA A 33 6.53 -13.60 3.25
C ALA A 33 7.24 -14.60 2.32
N LEU A 34 7.44 -14.27 1.03
CA LEU A 34 8.25 -15.08 0.12
C LEU A 34 9.71 -15.23 0.56
N HIS A 35 10.18 -14.28 1.38
CA HIS A 35 11.53 -14.25 1.94
C HIS A 35 11.55 -14.69 3.42
N ASN A 36 10.45 -15.26 3.93
CA ASN A 36 10.26 -15.61 5.35
C ASN A 36 10.34 -14.41 6.30
N ILE A 37 9.96 -13.23 5.82
CA ILE A 37 9.94 -11.99 6.59
C ILE A 37 8.48 -11.62 6.91
N HIS A 38 8.19 -11.39 8.19
CA HIS A 38 6.87 -10.99 8.66
C HIS A 38 6.86 -9.54 9.14
N ILE A 39 5.88 -8.76 8.67
CA ILE A 39 5.71 -7.36 9.07
C ILE A 39 4.55 -7.29 10.06
N ASN A 40 4.85 -7.16 11.36
CA ASN A 40 3.81 -7.16 12.39
C ASN A 40 2.97 -5.87 12.47
N LYS A 41 3.49 -4.76 11.93
CA LYS A 41 2.84 -3.43 11.99
C LYS A 41 3.18 -2.63 10.74
N HIS A 42 2.22 -1.88 10.20
CA HIS A 42 2.41 -1.02 9.03
C HIS A 42 3.58 -0.03 9.17
N SER A 43 3.78 0.51 10.38
CA SER A 43 4.88 1.44 10.69
C SER A 43 6.28 0.83 10.49
N MET A 44 6.38 -0.50 10.37
CA MET A 44 7.64 -1.21 10.15
C MET A 44 7.99 -1.37 8.67
N ILE A 45 7.07 -1.10 7.73
CA ILE A 45 7.29 -1.34 6.28
C ILE A 45 8.60 -0.73 5.81
N ARG A 46 8.82 0.57 6.06
CA ARG A 46 10.03 1.25 5.61
C ARG A 46 11.29 0.54 6.09
N ARG A 47 11.38 0.33 7.41
CA ARG A 47 12.55 -0.31 8.02
C ARG A 47 12.76 -1.72 7.49
N THR A 48 11.70 -2.53 7.42
CA THR A 48 11.79 -3.90 6.93
C THR A 48 12.25 -3.96 5.49
N LEU A 49 11.73 -3.09 4.62
CA LEU A 49 12.13 -3.07 3.21
C LEU A 49 13.57 -2.54 3.05
N GLU A 50 13.97 -1.51 3.80
CA GLU A 50 15.35 -1.02 3.80
C GLU A 50 16.37 -2.06 4.29
N GLU A 51 16.02 -2.88 5.29
CA GLU A 51 16.87 -3.95 5.82
C GLU A 51 16.94 -5.18 4.89
N ASN A 52 15.99 -5.34 3.96
CA ASN A 52 15.85 -6.52 3.10
C ASN A 52 15.64 -6.12 1.63
N PRO A 53 16.63 -5.47 0.99
CA PRO A 53 16.49 -4.94 -0.36
C PRO A 53 16.28 -6.03 -1.42
N GLU A 54 16.55 -7.30 -1.13
CA GLU A 54 16.34 -8.42 -2.05
C GLU A 54 14.87 -8.68 -2.38
N ILE A 55 13.92 -8.20 -1.57
CA ILE A 55 12.49 -8.37 -1.81
C ILE A 55 12.11 -7.63 -3.09
N PHE A 56 12.44 -6.34 -3.17
CA PHE A 56 12.04 -5.47 -4.28
C PHE A 56 13.18 -5.05 -5.19
N GLY A 57 14.43 -5.12 -4.74
CA GLY A 57 15.62 -4.68 -5.46
C GLY A 57 15.68 -3.16 -5.54
N GLU A 58 15.91 -2.62 -6.73
CA GLU A 58 15.92 -1.17 -6.99
C GLU A 58 14.60 -0.49 -6.63
N GLU A 59 13.48 -1.23 -6.71
CA GLU A 59 12.14 -0.75 -6.40
C GLU A 59 11.86 -0.61 -4.90
N THR A 60 12.76 -1.11 -4.03
CA THR A 60 12.57 -1.13 -2.57
C THR A 60 12.22 0.24 -2.02
N ARG A 61 12.96 1.27 -2.47
CA ARG A 61 12.73 2.65 -2.05
C ARG A 61 11.35 3.13 -2.48
N ARG A 62 10.99 2.87 -3.72
CA ARG A 62 9.74 3.32 -4.32
C ARG A 62 8.54 2.76 -3.57
N VAL A 63 8.57 1.47 -3.25
CA VAL A 63 7.46 0.79 -2.53
C VAL A 63 7.22 1.42 -1.15
N TRP A 64 8.27 1.62 -0.34
CA TRP A 64 8.04 2.20 0.99
C TRP A 64 7.68 3.70 0.92
N GLU A 65 8.19 4.46 -0.04
CA GLU A 65 7.83 5.87 -0.22
C GLU A 65 6.34 6.02 -0.58
N LEU A 66 5.84 5.18 -1.49
CA LEU A 66 4.41 5.14 -1.85
C LEU A 66 3.54 4.74 -0.66
N PHE A 67 3.95 3.70 0.08
CA PHE A 67 3.20 3.28 1.26
C PHE A 67 3.16 4.38 2.33
N GLN A 68 4.29 5.04 2.61
CA GLN A 68 4.35 6.14 3.57
C GLN A 68 3.54 7.37 3.12
N ARG A 69 3.41 7.61 1.81
CA ARG A 69 2.53 8.65 1.27
C ARG A 69 1.08 8.39 1.64
N ILE A 70 0.60 7.16 1.44
CA ILE A 70 -0.75 6.74 1.84
C ILE A 70 -0.91 6.91 3.37
N GLU A 71 0.04 6.38 4.15
CA GLU A 71 0.00 6.36 5.62
C GLU A 71 0.00 7.76 6.26
N ASN A 72 0.89 8.66 5.81
CA ASN A 72 1.24 9.87 6.56
C ASN A 72 0.64 11.15 5.97
N GLN A 73 0.24 11.15 4.70
CA GLN A 73 -0.28 12.35 4.04
C GLN A 73 -1.77 12.23 3.77
N LEU A 74 -2.19 11.09 3.21
CA LEU A 74 -3.54 10.94 2.67
C LEU A 74 -4.51 10.44 3.75
N ARG A 75 -4.09 9.49 4.58
CA ARG A 75 -4.90 8.94 5.68
C ARG A 75 -5.24 9.96 6.78
N PRO A 76 -4.31 10.81 7.27
CA PRO A 76 -4.63 11.81 8.29
C PRO A 76 -5.51 12.96 7.77
N GLY A 77 -5.52 13.23 6.46
CA GLY A 77 -6.37 14.24 5.82
C GLY A 77 -7.87 14.02 6.07
N LEU A 78 -8.27 12.78 6.37
CA LEU A 78 -9.63 12.38 6.73
C LEU A 78 -10.11 12.98 8.04
N MET A 79 -9.21 13.25 9.00
CA MET A 79 -9.56 13.72 10.36
C MET A 79 -9.72 15.24 10.44
N TYR A 80 -9.12 15.98 9.50
CA TYR A 80 -9.06 17.44 9.54
C TYR A 80 -10.04 18.12 8.54
N GLY A 81 -10.89 17.34 7.86
CA GLY A 81 -12.15 17.81 7.29
C GLY A 81 -12.09 18.80 6.13
N ALA A 82 -10.96 18.99 5.44
CA ALA A 82 -10.80 20.16 4.55
C ALA A 82 -10.11 19.91 3.20
N ARG A 83 -10.08 18.68 2.68
CA ARG A 83 -9.83 18.48 1.24
C ARG A 83 -10.89 17.60 0.63
N GLU A 84 -11.25 17.95 -0.59
CA GLU A 84 -12.15 17.22 -1.46
C GLU A 84 -11.73 15.75 -1.50
N ASN A 85 -12.40 14.91 -0.71
CA ASN A 85 -12.02 13.52 -0.44
C ASN A 85 -11.87 12.67 -1.72
N GLY A 86 -12.39 13.14 -2.87
CA GLY A 86 -12.16 12.54 -4.19
C GLY A 86 -10.72 12.69 -4.69
N GLU A 87 -10.08 13.86 -4.56
CA GLU A 87 -8.67 14.05 -4.97
C GLU A 87 -7.75 13.18 -4.13
N ALA A 88 -7.97 13.17 -2.80
CA ALA A 88 -7.23 12.29 -1.89
C ALA A 88 -7.42 10.81 -2.23
N LEU A 89 -8.65 10.40 -2.59
CA LEU A 89 -8.93 9.03 -3.02
C LEU A 89 -8.17 8.68 -4.30
N GLU A 90 -8.17 9.55 -5.30
CA GLU A 90 -7.43 9.32 -6.56
C GLU A 90 -5.92 9.26 -6.34
N GLU A 91 -5.36 10.10 -5.45
CA GLU A 91 -3.95 10.01 -5.07
C GLU A 91 -3.60 8.69 -4.35
N VAL A 92 -4.48 8.24 -3.45
CA VAL A 92 -4.32 6.95 -2.75
C VAL A 92 -4.41 5.80 -3.75
N ARG A 93 -5.39 5.84 -4.66
CA ARG A 93 -5.58 4.85 -5.71
C ARG A 93 -4.34 4.75 -6.59
N GLY A 94 -3.83 5.86 -7.12
CA GLY A 94 -2.64 5.86 -7.95
C GLY A 94 -1.40 5.31 -7.22
N SER A 95 -1.24 5.67 -5.94
CA SER A 95 -0.16 5.11 -5.11
C SER A 95 -0.32 3.61 -4.88
N PHE A 96 -1.55 3.14 -4.65
CA PHE A 96 -1.86 1.72 -4.48
C PHE A 96 -1.65 0.93 -5.78
N GLU A 97 -2.13 1.42 -6.92
CA GLU A 97 -2.00 0.75 -8.22
C GLU A 97 -0.52 0.51 -8.57
N GLU A 98 0.35 1.48 -8.29
CA GLU A 98 1.79 1.33 -8.51
C GLU A 98 2.42 0.31 -7.54
N ILE A 99 2.06 0.34 -6.24
CA ILE A 99 2.48 -0.70 -5.29
C ILE A 99 2.01 -2.07 -5.76
N GLU A 100 0.75 -2.18 -6.19
CA GLU A 100 0.15 -3.42 -6.65
C GLU A 100 0.87 -3.95 -7.89
N GLU A 101 1.19 -3.09 -8.86
CA GLU A 101 1.95 -3.49 -10.04
C GLU A 101 3.31 -4.08 -9.64
N ILE A 102 4.08 -3.37 -8.82
CA ILE A 102 5.40 -3.82 -8.37
C ILE A 102 5.29 -5.16 -7.64
N CYS A 103 4.36 -5.28 -6.69
CA CYS A 103 4.17 -6.50 -5.91
C CYS A 103 3.69 -7.67 -6.77
N LEU A 104 2.75 -7.45 -7.69
CA LEU A 104 2.27 -8.48 -8.60
C LEU A 104 3.37 -8.97 -9.54
N ARG A 105 4.30 -8.12 -9.99
CA ARG A 105 5.47 -8.58 -10.77
C ARG A 105 6.32 -9.56 -9.95
N LYS A 106 6.54 -9.27 -8.65
CA LYS A 106 7.28 -10.15 -7.74
C LYS A 106 6.53 -11.47 -7.48
N LEU A 107 5.23 -11.41 -7.20
CA LEU A 107 4.41 -12.58 -6.95
C LEU A 107 4.24 -13.46 -8.21
N LYS A 108 4.08 -12.88 -9.40
CA LYS A 108 3.91 -13.60 -10.67
C LYS A 108 5.23 -14.15 -11.24
N GLY A 109 6.36 -13.51 -10.94
CA GLY A 109 7.70 -14.01 -11.26
C GLY A 109 8.04 -15.35 -10.60
N LEU A 110 7.18 -15.82 -9.70
CA LEU A 110 7.28 -17.08 -8.96
C LEU A 110 6.57 -18.27 -9.63
N LYS A 111 6.12 -18.14 -10.90
CA LYS A 111 5.68 -19.29 -11.68
C LYS A 111 6.86 -20.27 -11.83
N ARG A 112 6.90 -21.24 -10.93
CA ARG A 112 7.71 -22.45 -11.02
C ARG A 112 7.30 -23.30 -12.22
#